data_AF-A0A6V7GSX7-F1
#
_entry.id   AF-A0A6V7GSX7-F1
#
_cell.length_a   1.000
_cell.length_b   1.000
_cell.length_c   1.000
_cell.angle_alpha   90.00
_cell.angle_beta   90.00
_cell.angle_gamma   90.00
#
_symmetry.space_group_name_H-M   'P 1'
#
loop_
_entity.id
_entity.type
_entity.pdbx_description
1 polymer ?
#
loop_
_entity_poly.entity_id
_entity_poly.type
_entity_poly.pdbx_seq_one_letter_code
_entity_poly.pdbx_strand_id
1 'polypeptide(L)'
;MAAERTAECHHCGAYRDTVQHTLKECAAFEEQRHVLRTSIGEDLSPAAMVKSLLAVDRKRMAVTHYCEEVMTATENAERARELCNPTRMGRRRARERSGRSSGLRRAPAENGDLTISRRG
;
A
#
# COMPACT_ATOMS: atom_id res chain seq x y z
N MET A 1 -8.89 2.51 4.28
CA MET A 1 -8.48 1.11 4.48
C MET A 1 -9.74 0.26 4.40
N ALA A 2 -9.92 -0.51 3.33
CA ALA A 2 -11.04 -1.44 3.21
C ALA A 2 -10.52 -2.81 3.61
N ALA A 3 -10.63 -3.18 4.89
CA ALA A 3 -10.24 -4.51 5.34
C ALA A 3 -11.20 -5.56 4.76
N GLU A 4 -10.71 -6.43 3.87
CA GLU A 4 -11.40 -7.67 3.53
C GLU A 4 -11.54 -8.53 4.80
N ARG A 5 -12.76 -8.99 5.09
CA ARG A 5 -13.07 -9.81 6.28
C ARG A 5 -12.85 -11.30 6.03
N THR A 6 -11.84 -11.67 5.26
CA THR A 6 -11.50 -13.09 5.15
C THR A 6 -10.85 -13.49 6.46
N ALA A 7 -11.33 -14.57 7.07
CA ALA A 7 -10.66 -15.12 8.24
C ALA A 7 -9.25 -15.62 7.88
N GLU A 8 -8.94 -15.84 6.61
CA GLU A 8 -7.70 -16.46 6.16
C GLU A 8 -6.53 -15.47 6.04
N CYS A 9 -5.33 -15.91 6.44
CA CYS A 9 -4.10 -15.16 6.29
C CYS A 9 -3.66 -15.15 4.82
N HIS A 10 -3.59 -13.97 4.25
CA HIS A 10 -3.20 -13.76 2.86
C HIS A 10 -1.72 -13.96 2.57
N HIS A 11 -0.89 -14.07 3.60
CA HIS A 11 0.56 -14.22 3.48
C HIS A 11 0.99 -15.68 3.46
N CYS A 12 0.31 -16.56 4.19
CA CYS A 12 0.67 -17.97 4.30
C CYS A 12 -0.48 -18.95 4.04
N GLY A 13 -1.70 -18.46 3.81
CA GLY A 13 -2.88 -19.29 3.54
C GLY A 13 -3.49 -19.95 4.78
N ALA A 14 -3.07 -19.58 6.00
CA ALA A 14 -3.66 -20.10 7.23
C ALA A 14 -5.13 -19.71 7.36
N TYR A 15 -5.97 -20.56 7.97
CA TYR A 15 -7.40 -20.31 8.11
C TYR A 15 -7.78 -19.11 8.99
N ARG A 16 -6.85 -18.64 9.84
CA ARG A 16 -7.09 -17.55 10.81
C ARG A 16 -5.97 -16.51 10.80
N ASP A 17 -6.25 -15.33 10.27
CA ASP A 17 -5.41 -14.13 10.33
C ASP A 17 -5.66 -13.38 11.64
N THR A 18 -5.25 -14.00 12.74
CA THR A 18 -5.26 -13.34 14.05
C THR A 18 -3.96 -12.58 14.26
N VAL A 19 -3.99 -11.55 15.12
CA VAL A 19 -2.77 -10.86 15.56
C VAL A 19 -1.72 -11.86 16.07
N GLN A 20 -2.16 -12.87 16.82
CA GLN A 20 -1.26 -13.90 17.35
C GLN A 20 -0.66 -14.76 16.23
N HIS A 21 -1.44 -15.09 15.21
CA HIS A 21 -0.95 -15.78 14.02
C HIS A 21 0.16 -14.96 13.33
N THR A 22 -0.10 -13.67 13.03
CA THR A 22 0.90 -12.78 12.42
C THR A 22 2.18 -12.69 13.26
N LEU A 23 2.03 -12.59 14.59
CA LEU A 23 3.14 -12.41 15.53
C LEU A 23 3.92 -13.68 15.88
N LYS A 24 3.36 -14.88 15.73
CA LYS A 24 3.99 -16.12 16.23
C LYS A 24 4.08 -17.26 15.22
N GLU A 25 3.23 -17.27 14.19
CA GLU A 25 2.99 -18.47 13.39
C GLU A 25 3.17 -18.24 11.88
N CYS A 26 2.85 -17.05 11.38
CA CYS A 26 2.81 -16.79 9.94
C CYS A 26 4.19 -16.93 9.30
N ALA A 27 4.42 -17.97 8.50
CA ALA A 27 5.73 -18.28 7.93
C ALA A 27 6.34 -17.12 7.10
N ALA A 28 5.50 -16.27 6.51
CA ALA A 28 5.93 -15.11 5.75
C ALA A 28 6.70 -14.05 6.57
N PHE A 29 6.56 -14.07 7.90
CA PHE A 29 7.22 -13.14 8.80
C PHE A 29 8.28 -13.79 9.70
N GLU A 30 8.75 -15.01 9.37
CA GLU A 30 9.69 -15.74 10.23
C GLU A 30 11.03 -15.02 10.39
N GLU A 31 11.57 -14.45 9.33
CA GLU A 31 12.83 -13.70 9.38
C GLU A 31 12.72 -12.46 10.27
N GLN A 32 11.65 -11.68 10.09
CA GLN A 32 11.35 -10.51 10.90
C GLN A 32 11.14 -10.89 12.37
N ARG A 33 10.46 -12.01 12.65
CA ARG A 33 10.29 -12.55 14.01
C ARG A 33 11.61 -12.99 14.61
N HIS A 34 12.50 -13.62 13.84
CA HIS A 34 13.81 -14.01 14.35
C HIS A 34 14.60 -12.78 14.83
N VAL A 35 14.64 -11.71 14.03
CA VAL A 35 15.30 -10.46 14.42
C VAL A 35 14.66 -9.90 15.70
N LEU A 36 13.33 -9.92 15.78
CA LEU A 36 12.60 -9.46 16.95
C LEU A 36 12.93 -10.29 18.21
N ARG A 37 12.95 -11.63 18.11
CA ARG A 37 13.30 -12.54 19.23
C ARG A 37 14.69 -12.27 19.77
N THR A 38 15.67 -12.01 18.91
CA THR A 38 17.04 -11.67 19.35
C THR A 38 17.10 -10.34 20.13
N SER A 39 16.11 -9.46 19.95
CA SER A 39 16.09 -8.14 20.57
C SER A 39 15.28 -8.09 21.88
N ILE A 40 14.12 -8.76 21.92
CA ILE A 40 13.19 -8.67 23.07
C ILE A 40 13.00 -10.02 23.81
N GLY A 41 13.54 -11.11 23.28
CA GLY A 41 13.38 -12.47 23.79
C GLY A 41 12.30 -13.29 23.07
N GLU A 42 12.16 -14.56 23.45
CA GLU A 42 11.26 -15.53 22.81
C GLU A 42 9.76 -15.23 23.02
N ASP A 43 9.40 -14.48 24.07
CA ASP A 43 8.00 -14.15 24.32
C ASP A 43 7.52 -13.01 23.42
N LEU A 44 6.90 -13.39 22.31
CA LEU A 44 6.22 -12.47 21.38
C LEU A 44 4.72 -12.33 21.71
N SER A 45 4.29 -12.53 22.96
CA SER A 45 2.91 -12.24 23.33
C SER A 45 2.59 -10.75 23.09
N PRO A 46 1.33 -10.40 22.72
CA PRO A 46 0.95 -9.00 22.56
C PRO A 46 1.28 -8.14 23.80
N ALA A 47 1.18 -8.71 24.99
CA ALA A 47 1.55 -8.05 26.23
C ALA A 47 3.07 -7.79 26.34
N ALA A 48 3.92 -8.75 25.95
CA ALA A 48 5.38 -8.57 25.92
C ALA A 48 5.82 -7.54 24.87
N MET A 49 5.14 -7.51 23.72
CA MET A 49 5.31 -6.48 22.69
C MET A 49 5.01 -5.08 23.24
N VAL A 50 3.86 -4.93 23.91
CA VAL A 50 3.47 -3.65 24.53
C VAL A 50 4.45 -3.25 25.63
N LYS A 51 4.87 -4.17 26.51
CA LYS A 51 5.90 -3.89 27.52
C LYS A 51 7.21 -3.40 26.89
N SER A 52 7.62 -4.01 25.78
CA SER A 52 8.83 -3.61 25.05
C SER A 52 8.69 -2.24 24.38
N LEU A 53 7.51 -1.87 23.89
CA LEU A 53 7.22 -0.54 23.35
C LEU A 53 7.24 0.59 24.41
N LEU A 54 6.97 0.24 25.66
CA LEU A 54 7.01 1.16 26.80
C LEU A 54 8.43 1.32 27.39
N ALA A 55 9.40 0.53 26.93
CA ALA A 55 10.79 0.69 27.32
C ALA A 55 11.44 1.89 26.61
N VAL A 56 12.48 2.47 27.23
CA VAL A 56 13.22 3.63 26.67
C VAL A 56 14.39 3.20 25.78
N ASP A 57 14.57 1.90 25.59
CA ASP A 57 15.78 1.29 25.05
C ASP A 57 15.56 0.62 23.69
N ARG A 58 16.59 -0.09 23.20
CA ARG A 58 16.63 -0.77 21.89
C ARG A 58 15.44 -1.70 21.65
N LYS A 59 14.77 -2.19 22.70
CA LYS A 59 13.59 -3.06 22.58
C LYS A 59 12.42 -2.34 21.92
N ARG A 60 12.20 -1.08 22.28
CA ARG A 60 11.17 -0.24 21.66
C ARG A 60 11.45 -0.05 20.18
N MET A 61 12.70 0.26 19.81
CA MET A 61 13.10 0.41 18.41
C MET A 61 12.87 -0.87 17.61
N ALA A 62 13.26 -2.03 18.16
CA ALA A 62 13.08 -3.32 17.51
C ALA A 62 11.59 -3.63 17.25
N VAL A 63 10.71 -3.37 18.23
CA VAL A 63 9.27 -3.59 18.05
C VAL A 63 8.67 -2.62 17.05
N THR A 64 9.03 -1.32 17.10
CA THR A 64 8.54 -0.34 16.13
C THR A 64 8.94 -0.72 14.70
N HIS A 65 10.22 -1.04 14.48
CA HIS A 65 10.73 -1.45 13.17
C HIS A 65 10.01 -2.71 12.67
N TYR A 66 9.83 -3.71 13.53
CA TYR A 66 9.07 -4.92 13.18
C TYR A 66 7.63 -4.59 12.73
N CYS A 67 6.93 -3.73 13.47
CA CYS A 67 5.57 -3.31 13.10
C CYS A 67 5.54 -2.60 11.74
N GLU A 68 6.52 -1.73 11.46
CA GLU A 68 6.66 -1.04 10.17
C GLU A 68 6.88 -2.02 9.03
N GLU A 69 7.77 -3.00 9.19
CA GLU A 69 8.04 -4.05 8.21
C GLU A 69 6.77 -4.88 7.92
N VAL A 70 6.05 -5.32 8.97
CA VAL A 70 4.82 -6.09 8.82
C VAL A 70 3.73 -5.28 8.12
N MET A 71 3.52 -4.02 8.51
CA MET A 71 2.53 -3.15 7.88
C MET A 71 2.88 -2.89 6.41
N THR A 72 4.15 -2.62 6.11
CA THR A 72 4.63 -2.37 4.75
C THR A 72 4.46 -3.60 3.86
N ALA A 73 4.84 -4.78 4.35
CA ALA A 73 4.67 -6.04 3.63
C ALA A 73 3.19 -6.37 3.39
N THR A 74 2.34 -6.14 4.39
CA THR A 74 0.88 -6.30 4.28
C THR A 74 0.29 -5.35 3.22
N GLU A 75 0.62 -4.06 3.28
CA GLU A 75 0.15 -3.07 2.31
C GLU A 75 0.63 -3.37 0.89
N ASN A 76 1.88 -3.81 0.73
CA ASN A 76 2.40 -4.21 -0.58
C ASN A 76 1.68 -5.44 -1.15
N ALA A 77 1.37 -6.42 -0.30
CA ALA A 77 0.59 -7.57 -0.70
C ALA A 77 -0.85 -7.19 -1.09
N GLU A 78 -1.49 -6.28 -0.34
CA GLU A 78 -2.80 -5.73 -0.68
C GLU A 78 -2.75 -4.98 -2.02
N ARG A 79 -1.79 -4.06 -2.18
CA ARG A 79 -1.59 -3.28 -3.41
C ARG A 79 -1.37 -4.17 -4.63
N ALA A 80 -0.59 -5.24 -4.51
CA ALA A 80 -0.40 -6.21 -5.59
C ALA A 80 -1.73 -6.87 -6.00
N ARG A 81 -2.56 -7.26 -5.02
CA ARG A 81 -3.91 -7.82 -5.27
C ARG A 81 -4.84 -6.79 -5.91
N GLU A 82 -4.81 -5.55 -5.46
CA GLU A 82 -5.63 -4.48 -6.03
C GLU A 82 -5.28 -4.19 -7.50
N LEU A 83 -4.00 -4.26 -7.86
CA LEU A 83 -3.53 -4.09 -9.24
C LEU A 83 -3.97 -5.23 -10.16
N CYS A 84 -4.02 -6.45 -9.63
CA CYS A 84 -4.52 -7.63 -10.35
C CYS A 84 -6.05 -7.74 -10.33
N ASN A 85 -6.76 -6.86 -9.62
CA ASN A 85 -8.22 -6.89 -9.56
C ASN A 85 -8.84 -6.33 -10.86
N PRO A 86 -9.51 -7.18 -11.67
CA PRO A 86 -10.04 -6.78 -12.98
C PRO A 86 -11.07 -5.65 -12.89
N THR A 87 -11.82 -5.55 -11.78
CA THR A 87 -12.84 -4.50 -11.57
C THR A 87 -12.23 -3.10 -11.40
N ARG A 88 -11.04 -2.99 -10.78
CA ARG A 88 -10.32 -1.73 -10.65
C ARG A 88 -9.52 -1.39 -11.89
N MET A 89 -8.91 -2.39 -12.54
CA MET A 89 -8.27 -2.21 -13.84
C MET A 89 -9.26 -1.68 -14.89
N GLY A 90 -10.49 -2.21 -14.92
CA GLY A 90 -11.57 -1.73 -15.81
C GLY A 90 -11.94 -0.26 -15.57
N ARG A 91 -12.09 0.14 -14.30
CA ARG A 91 -12.35 1.55 -13.92
C ARG A 91 -11.21 2.50 -14.30
N ARG A 92 -9.96 2.07 -14.12
CA ARG A 92 -8.77 2.86 -14.49
C ARG A 92 -8.71 3.07 -16.00
N ARG A 93 -8.87 2.00 -16.78
CA ARG A 93 -8.95 2.05 -18.25
C ARG A 93 -10.11 2.91 -18.74
N ALA A 94 -11.27 2.86 -18.08
CA ALA A 94 -12.42 3.69 -18.43
C ALA A 94 -12.15 5.18 -18.21
N ARG A 95 -11.51 5.56 -17.08
CA ARG A 95 -11.08 6.95 -16.82
C ARG A 95 -10.03 7.43 -17.83
N GLU A 96 -9.06 6.60 -18.16
CA GLU A 96 -8.02 6.92 -19.15
C GLU A 96 -8.60 7.10 -20.56
N ARG A 97 -9.59 6.28 -20.95
CA ARG A 97 -10.34 6.46 -22.21
C ARG A 97 -11.16 7.75 -22.21
N SER A 98 -11.86 8.04 -21.12
CA SER A 98 -12.65 9.28 -20.97
C SER A 98 -11.79 10.54 -21.01
N GLY A 99 -10.57 10.49 -20.44
CA GLY A 99 -9.63 11.62 -20.49
C GLY A 99 -9.07 11.89 -21.89
N ARG A 100 -8.89 10.86 -22.73
CA ARG A 100 -8.47 11.02 -24.13
C ARG A 100 -9.56 11.62 -25.02
N SER A 101 -10.84 11.31 -24.77
CA SER A 101 -11.95 11.92 -25.52
C SER A 101 -12.16 13.41 -25.26
N SER A 102 -11.69 13.93 -24.11
CA SER A 102 -11.81 15.36 -23.76
C SER A 102 -10.70 16.25 -24.36
N GLY A 103 -9.65 15.67 -24.95
CA GLY A 103 -8.50 16.40 -25.52
C GLY A 103 -8.65 16.85 -26.98
N LEU A 104 -9.76 16.56 -27.65
CA LEU A 104 -9.97 16.84 -29.08
C LEU A 104 -10.92 18.03 -29.31
N ARG A 105 -10.66 19.22 -28.74
CA ARG A 105 -11.21 20.49 -29.25
C ARG A 105 -10.33 21.68 -28.86
N ARG A 106 -9.38 22.03 -29.73
CA ARG A 106 -8.97 23.42 -30.00
C ARG A 106 -8.58 23.51 -31.47
N ALA A 107 -9.54 23.89 -32.31
CA ALA A 107 -9.26 24.40 -33.65
C ALA A 107 -8.64 25.80 -33.49
N PRO A 108 -7.58 26.16 -34.24
CA PRO A 108 -7.14 27.54 -34.31
C PRO A 108 -8.17 28.34 -35.13
N ALA A 109 -8.67 29.43 -34.55
CA ALA A 109 -9.56 30.36 -35.26
C ALA A 109 -8.73 31.18 -36.25
N GLU A 110 -8.97 30.91 -37.53
CA GLU A 110 -8.69 31.77 -38.66
C GLU A 110 -9.46 33.10 -38.53
N ASN A 111 -8.76 34.23 -38.58
CA ASN A 111 -9.34 35.56 -38.84
C ASN A 111 -8.46 36.26 -39.87
N GLY A 112 -8.95 36.37 -41.12
CA GLY A 112 -8.55 37.42 -42.06
C GLY A 112 -9.19 38.75 -41.66
N ASP A 113 -8.95 39.90 -42.27
CA ASP A 113 -8.14 40.37 -43.39
C ASP A 113 -8.25 41.93 -43.35
N LEU A 114 -7.46 42.60 -44.18
CA LEU A 114 -7.59 43.96 -44.71
C LEU A 114 -6.73 45.12 -44.15
N THR A 115 -5.63 45.29 -44.89
CA THR A 115 -5.24 46.51 -45.65
C THR A 115 -5.01 47.82 -44.91
N ILE A 116 -3.75 48.29 -44.97
CA ILE A 116 -3.47 49.69 -45.31
C ILE A 116 -2.43 49.71 -46.44
N SER A 117 -2.86 50.24 -47.58
CA SER A 117 -2.06 50.49 -48.77
C SER A 117 -1.51 51.93 -48.72
N ARG A 118 -0.19 52.04 -48.90
CA ARG A 118 0.65 53.14 -49.44
C ARG A 118 0.09 54.56 -49.67
N ARG A 119 0.98 55.50 -49.28
CA ARG A 119 1.45 56.75 -49.94
C ARG A 119 0.61 58.04 -49.85
N GLY A 120 1.37 59.11 -49.54
CA GLY A 120 1.04 60.53 -49.59
C GLY A 120 2.18 61.28 -48.95
#